data_AF-A0A161MBX5-F1
#
_entry.id   AF-A0A161MBX5-F1
#
_cell.length_a   1.000
_cell.length_b   1.000
_cell.length_c   1.000
_cell.angle_alpha   90.00
_cell.angle_beta   90.00
_cell.angle_gamma   90.00
#
_symmetry.space_group_name_H-M   'P 1'
#
loop_
_entity.id
_entity.type
_entity.pdbx_description
1 polymer ?
#
loop_
_entity_poly.entity_id
_entity_poly.type
_entity_poly.pdbx_seq_one_letter_code
_entity_poly.pdbx_strand_id
1 'polypeptide(L)'
;QHHMSMGALGDSFYEYLLKAWIQSAKQDHEAREMYDSAMDAAIHHMLHKSNGGLIYFSDLKFERLEHKMDHLACFSGGLLALGATTLRNAMSPRHMEIAKGLTNTCHESYIRTNTKLGPESFKFTDAVEAKAVRTNDKYYLLRPEVIESYFYMWRLTKDQKYRDWGW
;
A
#
# COMPACT_ATOMS: atom_id res chain seq x y z
N GLN A 1 11.33 -18.11 -9.83
CA GLN A 1 10.36 -18.20 -8.72
C GLN A 1 9.17 -17.32 -9.09
N HIS A 2 7.94 -17.82 -9.10
CA HIS A 2 6.75 -17.00 -9.34
C HIS A 2 6.27 -16.41 -8.01
N HIS A 3 6.77 -15.23 -7.66
CA HIS A 3 6.41 -14.51 -6.45
C HIS A 3 6.07 -13.07 -6.81
N MET A 4 4.87 -12.63 -6.45
CA MET A 4 4.40 -11.26 -6.64
C MET A 4 4.13 -10.65 -5.26
N SER A 5 4.64 -9.45 -5.04
CA SER A 5 4.50 -8.71 -3.79
C SER A 5 4.45 -7.21 -4.09
N MET A 6 3.62 -6.48 -3.34
CA MET A 6 3.69 -5.02 -3.27
C MET A 6 4.75 -4.55 -2.27
N GLY A 7 5.44 -5.46 -1.57
CA GLY A 7 6.54 -5.16 -0.66
C GLY A 7 7.90 -5.41 -1.32
N ALA A 8 8.84 -5.93 -0.54
CA ALA A 8 10.23 -6.11 -0.97
C ALA A 8 10.32 -6.86 -2.31
N LEU A 9 11.29 -6.45 -3.14
CA LEU A 9 11.58 -7.00 -4.48
C LEU A 9 10.57 -6.62 -5.58
N GLY A 10 9.50 -5.88 -5.26
CA GLY A 10 8.49 -5.45 -6.24
C GLY A 10 8.02 -4.00 -6.08
N ASP A 11 7.91 -3.49 -4.85
CA ASP A 11 7.42 -2.16 -4.47
C ASP A 11 7.72 -1.02 -5.48
N SER A 12 8.97 -0.61 -5.56
CA SER A 12 9.44 0.57 -6.28
C SER A 12 9.38 0.42 -7.80
N PHE A 13 9.27 -0.81 -8.33
CA PHE A 13 8.98 -1.03 -9.74
C PHE A 13 7.62 -0.43 -10.10
N TYR A 14 6.56 -0.75 -9.33
CA TYR A 14 5.22 -0.21 -9.57
C TYR A 14 5.17 1.30 -9.38
N GLU A 15 5.89 1.79 -8.37
CA GLU A 15 6.01 3.22 -8.07
C GLU A 15 6.58 4.01 -9.25
N TYR A 16 7.65 3.49 -9.84
CA TYR A 16 8.39 4.19 -10.88
C TYR A 16 7.65 4.19 -12.22
N LEU A 17 6.81 3.20 -12.51
CA LEU A 17 5.95 3.25 -13.70
C LEU A 17 5.06 4.50 -13.71
N LEU A 18 4.39 4.79 -12.58
CA LEU A 18 3.58 6.00 -12.48
C LEU A 18 4.45 7.26 -12.45
N LYS A 19 5.53 7.26 -11.66
CA LYS A 19 6.38 8.45 -11.47
C LYS A 19 7.16 8.81 -12.74
N ALA A 20 7.57 7.86 -13.57
CA ALA A 20 8.20 8.09 -14.87
C ALA A 20 7.23 8.78 -15.84
N TRP A 21 5.97 8.33 -15.91
CA TRP A 21 4.94 9.02 -16.67
C TRP A 21 4.72 10.45 -16.17
N ILE A 22 4.66 10.68 -14.86
CA ILE A 22 4.53 12.05 -14.31
C ILE A 22 5.76 12.90 -14.64
N GLN A 23 6.97 12.35 -14.46
CA GLN A 23 8.24 13.05 -14.66
C GLN A 23 8.45 13.45 -16.12
N SER A 24 8.01 12.61 -17.07
CA SER A 24 8.05 12.91 -18.51
C SER A 24 7.00 13.94 -18.96
N ALA A 25 6.45 14.74 -18.03
CA ALA A 25 5.33 15.64 -18.28
C ALA A 25 4.14 14.92 -18.97
N LYS A 26 3.88 13.68 -18.54
CA LYS A 26 2.81 12.80 -19.03
C LYS A 26 2.96 12.32 -20.48
N GLN A 27 4.18 12.30 -21.01
CA GLN A 27 4.46 11.88 -22.40
C GLN A 27 4.87 10.40 -22.52
N ASP A 28 5.35 9.78 -21.43
CA ASP A 28 5.71 8.35 -21.43
C ASP A 28 4.45 7.47 -21.28
N HIS A 29 3.75 7.26 -22.39
CA HIS A 29 2.52 6.49 -22.43
C HIS A 29 2.73 5.00 -22.11
N GLU A 30 3.89 4.44 -22.46
CA GLU A 30 4.24 3.04 -22.15
C GLU A 30 4.31 2.83 -20.63
N ALA A 31 5.02 3.70 -19.91
CA ALA A 31 5.07 3.64 -18.45
C ALA A 31 3.68 3.75 -17.81
N ARG A 32 2.79 4.56 -18.39
CA ARG A 32 1.40 4.67 -17.93
C ARG A 32 0.60 3.38 -18.13
N GLU A 33 0.65 2.80 -19.32
CA GLU A 33 -0.05 1.55 -19.64
C GLU A 33 0.44 0.39 -18.79
N MET A 34 1.75 0.31 -18.57
CA MET A 34 2.37 -0.66 -17.67
C MET A 34 1.88 -0.47 -16.23
N TYR A 35 1.82 0.77 -15.71
CA TYR A 35 1.29 1.04 -14.38
C TYR A 35 -0.17 0.60 -14.25
N ASP A 36 -1.03 0.99 -15.19
CA ASP A 36 -2.46 0.68 -15.14
C ASP A 36 -2.68 -0.84 -15.18
N SER A 37 -1.97 -1.55 -16.06
CA SER A 37 -2.06 -3.01 -16.20
C SER A 37 -1.53 -3.73 -14.96
N ALA A 38 -0.41 -3.27 -14.39
CA ALA A 38 0.17 -3.85 -13.19
C ALA A 38 -0.71 -3.64 -11.95
N MET A 39 -1.30 -2.45 -11.80
CA MET A 39 -2.20 -2.16 -10.68
C MET A 39 -3.54 -2.88 -10.79
N ASP A 40 -4.09 -3.03 -12.00
CA ASP A 40 -5.30 -3.83 -12.18
C ASP A 40 -5.06 -5.29 -11.77
N ALA A 41 -3.95 -5.88 -12.21
CA ALA A 41 -3.56 -7.23 -11.81
C ALA A 41 -3.32 -7.35 -10.29
N ALA A 42 -2.59 -6.41 -9.68
CA ALA A 42 -2.35 -6.42 -8.23
C ALA A 42 -3.67 -6.29 -7.45
N ILE A 43 -4.57 -5.39 -7.86
CA ILE A 43 -5.88 -5.21 -7.24
C ILE A 43 -6.74 -6.47 -7.41
N HIS A 44 -6.68 -7.13 -8.55
CA HIS A 44 -7.48 -8.32 -8.82
C HIS A 44 -7.00 -9.55 -8.04
N HIS A 45 -5.68 -9.76 -7.95
CA HIS A 45 -5.11 -11.00 -7.42
C HIS A 45 -4.61 -10.92 -5.99
N MET A 46 -4.30 -9.73 -5.47
CA MET A 46 -3.60 -9.58 -4.18
C MET A 46 -4.37 -8.71 -3.18
N LEU A 47 -5.37 -7.94 -3.61
CA LEU A 47 -6.14 -7.08 -2.71
C LEU A 47 -7.22 -7.87 -1.99
N HIS A 48 -7.17 -7.85 -0.66
CA HIS A 48 -8.14 -8.52 0.19
C HIS A 48 -8.65 -7.59 1.28
N LYS A 49 -9.76 -8.02 1.88
CA LYS A 49 -10.37 -7.38 3.05
C LYS A 49 -10.37 -8.38 4.21
N SER A 50 -9.90 -7.98 5.38
CA SER A 50 -9.92 -8.80 6.60
C SER A 50 -11.33 -8.91 7.17
N ASN A 51 -11.53 -9.80 8.14
CA ASN A 51 -12.83 -9.98 8.81
C ASN A 51 -13.25 -8.70 9.55
N GLY A 52 -12.30 -7.97 10.15
CA GLY A 52 -12.47 -6.66 10.76
C GLY A 52 -12.56 -5.51 9.75
N GLY A 53 -12.49 -5.79 8.46
CA GLY A 53 -12.74 -4.83 7.38
C GLY A 53 -11.52 -4.04 6.89
N LEU A 54 -10.30 -4.41 7.29
CA LEU A 54 -9.06 -3.78 6.84
C LEU A 54 -8.71 -4.23 5.42
N ILE A 55 -8.35 -3.28 4.56
CA ILE A 55 -7.92 -3.55 3.18
C ILE A 55 -6.39 -3.72 3.17
N TYR A 56 -5.90 -4.78 2.54
CA TYR A 56 -4.46 -5.06 2.47
C TYR A 56 -4.09 -5.77 1.17
N PHE A 57 -2.81 -5.66 0.79
CA PHE A 57 -2.22 -6.51 -0.25
C PHE A 57 -1.55 -7.72 0.41
N SER A 58 -1.92 -8.93 -0.01
CA SER A 58 -1.20 -10.16 0.32
C SER A 58 -0.07 -10.42 -0.67
N ASP A 59 0.96 -11.15 -0.25
CA ASP A 59 1.91 -11.74 -1.21
C ASP A 59 1.25 -12.92 -1.95
N LEU A 60 1.61 -13.11 -3.22
CA LEU A 60 1.16 -14.24 -4.03
C LEU A 60 2.36 -15.06 -4.49
N LYS A 61 2.50 -16.28 -3.99
CA LYS A 61 3.55 -17.23 -4.36
C LYS A 61 2.94 -18.37 -5.15
N PHE A 62 3.30 -18.46 -6.42
CA PHE A 62 2.62 -19.30 -7.41
C PHE A 62 1.13 -18.94 -7.43
N GLU A 63 0.26 -19.81 -6.91
CA GLU A 63 -1.19 -19.56 -6.79
C GLU A 63 -1.65 -19.46 -5.32
N ARG A 64 -0.70 -19.42 -4.38
CA ARG A 64 -0.99 -19.38 -2.95
C ARG A 64 -0.83 -17.97 -2.40
N LEU A 65 -1.91 -17.46 -1.84
CA LEU A 65 -1.93 -16.22 -1.08
C LEU A 65 -1.26 -16.42 0.29
N GLU A 66 -0.34 -15.53 0.62
CA GLU A 66 0.16 -15.35 1.96
C GLU A 66 -0.45 -14.07 2.53
N HIS A 67 -1.44 -14.21 3.42
CA HIS A 67 -2.13 -13.10 4.07
C HIS A 67 -1.24 -12.39 5.11
N LYS A 68 -0.27 -11.67 4.58
CA LYS A 68 0.80 -10.92 5.22
C LYS A 68 1.04 -9.69 4.34
N MET A 69 1.34 -8.56 4.96
CA MET A 69 1.76 -7.33 4.29
C MET A 69 3.03 -6.82 4.97
N ASP A 70 4.01 -6.42 4.16
CA ASP A 70 5.24 -5.78 4.63
C ASP A 70 5.02 -4.28 4.86
N HIS A 71 5.79 -3.70 5.77
CA HIS A 71 5.83 -2.26 5.99
C HIS A 71 6.13 -1.51 4.69
N LEU A 72 7.03 -2.06 3.87
CA LEU A 72 7.37 -1.52 2.55
C LEU A 72 6.12 -1.36 1.68
N ALA A 73 5.18 -2.30 1.71
CA ALA A 73 3.95 -2.24 0.92
C ALA A 73 3.01 -1.09 1.33
N CYS A 74 3.26 -0.41 2.46
CA CYS A 74 2.46 0.74 2.88
C CYS A 74 2.63 1.96 2.00
N PHE A 75 3.64 2.04 1.14
CA PHE A 75 3.77 3.09 0.13
C PHE A 75 2.59 3.10 -0.87
N SER A 76 1.96 1.92 -1.07
CA SER A 76 0.91 1.70 -2.05
C SER A 76 -0.35 2.55 -1.82
N GLY A 77 -0.60 2.97 -0.58
CA GLY A 77 -1.68 3.92 -0.26
C GLY A 77 -1.46 5.27 -0.96
N GLY A 78 -0.27 5.86 -0.79
CA GLY A 78 0.14 7.08 -1.46
C GLY A 78 0.21 6.93 -2.97
N LEU A 79 0.76 5.81 -3.47
CA LEU A 79 0.83 5.50 -4.89
C LEU A 79 -0.55 5.50 -5.57
N LEU A 80 -1.51 4.74 -5.03
CA LEU A 80 -2.85 4.64 -5.61
C LEU A 80 -3.60 5.98 -5.53
N ALA A 81 -3.42 6.76 -4.46
CA ALA A 81 -3.98 8.10 -4.35
C ALA A 81 -3.41 9.05 -5.41
N LEU A 82 -2.08 8.99 -5.63
CA LEU A 82 -1.41 9.75 -6.67
C LEU A 82 -1.90 9.34 -8.07
N GLY A 83 -2.00 8.04 -8.34
CA GLY A 83 -2.52 7.52 -9.61
C GLY A 83 -3.95 7.94 -9.89
N ALA A 84 -4.82 7.91 -8.86
CA ALA A 84 -6.22 8.32 -8.95
C ALA A 84 -6.40 9.81 -9.28
N THR A 85 -5.43 10.65 -8.91
CA THR A 85 -5.54 12.12 -9.06
C THR A 85 -4.79 12.67 -10.26
N THR A 86 -3.73 12.00 -10.72
CA THR A 86 -2.88 12.44 -11.83
C THR A 86 -3.45 12.15 -13.21
N LEU A 87 -4.26 11.09 -13.35
CA LEU A 87 -5.13 10.83 -14.50
C LEU A 87 -6.53 10.42 -13.98
N ARG A 88 -7.51 11.30 -14.14
CA ARG A 88 -8.89 11.01 -13.71
C ARG A 88 -9.59 10.15 -14.75
N ASN A 89 -10.07 8.98 -14.34
CA ASN A 89 -10.84 8.04 -15.15
C ASN A 89 -11.91 7.35 -14.29
N ALA A 90 -12.63 6.38 -14.86
CA ALA A 90 -13.70 5.65 -14.16
C ALA A 90 -13.21 4.85 -12.94
N MET A 91 -11.91 4.48 -12.90
CA MET A 91 -11.31 3.71 -11.81
C MET A 91 -10.77 4.60 -10.68
N SER A 92 -10.57 5.91 -10.93
CA SER A 92 -10.03 6.84 -9.94
C SER A 92 -10.78 6.83 -8.59
N PRO A 93 -12.13 6.78 -8.53
CA PRO A 93 -12.83 6.67 -7.24
C PRO A 93 -12.50 5.39 -6.48
N ARG A 94 -12.45 4.25 -7.19
CA ARG A 94 -12.08 2.95 -6.60
C ARG A 94 -10.64 2.93 -6.11
N HIS A 95 -9.70 3.46 -6.90
CA HIS A 95 -8.29 3.57 -6.48
C HIS A 95 -8.13 4.48 -5.26
N MET A 96 -8.87 5.59 -5.17
CA MET A 96 -8.85 6.46 -4.00
C MET A 96 -9.47 5.79 -2.76
N GLU A 97 -10.51 4.98 -2.92
CA GLU A 97 -11.08 4.18 -1.82
C GLU A 97 -10.08 3.15 -1.30
N ILE A 98 -9.45 2.41 -2.21
CA ILE A 98 -8.40 1.43 -1.87
C ILE A 98 -7.23 2.13 -1.19
N ALA A 99 -6.78 3.29 -1.71
CA ALA A 99 -5.72 4.10 -1.12
C ALA A 99 -6.04 4.50 0.34
N LYS A 100 -7.26 4.96 0.60
CA LYS A 100 -7.73 5.28 1.96
C LYS A 100 -7.71 4.03 2.85
N GLY A 101 -8.18 2.90 2.35
CA GLY A 101 -8.23 1.63 3.07
C GLY A 101 -6.85 1.09 3.43
N LEU A 102 -5.91 1.07 2.48
CA LEU A 102 -4.53 0.65 2.70
C LEU A 102 -3.82 1.58 3.70
N THR A 103 -3.99 2.89 3.55
CA THR A 103 -3.41 3.86 4.48
C THR A 103 -3.95 3.67 5.90
N ASN A 104 -5.24 3.38 6.04
CA ASN A 104 -5.86 3.05 7.32
C ASN A 104 -5.29 1.75 7.92
N THR A 105 -5.15 0.70 7.12
CA THR A 105 -4.56 -0.58 7.56
C THR A 105 -3.12 -0.41 8.04
N CYS A 106 -2.33 0.41 7.36
CA CYS A 106 -0.96 0.74 7.78
C CYS A 106 -0.93 1.58 9.06
N HIS A 107 -1.90 2.48 9.26
CA HIS A 107 -2.07 3.15 10.55
C HIS A 107 -2.44 2.18 11.68
N GLU A 108 -3.36 1.25 11.41
CA GLU A 108 -3.76 0.20 12.35
C GLU A 108 -2.57 -0.66 12.78
N SER A 109 -1.66 -0.98 11.85
CA SER A 109 -0.45 -1.76 12.19
C SER A 109 0.50 -1.00 13.14
N TYR A 110 0.49 0.34 13.12
CA TYR A 110 1.23 1.18 14.06
C TYR A 110 0.54 1.23 15.42
N ILE A 111 -0.73 1.64 15.47
CA ILE A 111 -1.40 1.91 16.75
C ILE A 111 -1.69 0.65 17.57
N ARG A 112 -1.66 -0.53 16.93
CA ARG A 112 -1.80 -1.84 17.59
C ARG A 112 -0.53 -2.33 18.29
N THR A 113 0.60 -1.63 18.14
CA THR A 113 1.82 -1.94 18.90
C THR A 113 1.91 -1.14 20.20
N ASN A 114 2.82 -1.57 21.09
CA ASN A 114 3.06 -0.88 22.36
C ASN A 114 3.74 0.49 22.15
N THR A 115 4.65 0.58 21.18
CA THR A 115 5.44 1.79 20.88
C THR A 115 4.74 2.75 19.93
N LYS A 116 3.63 2.34 19.31
CA LYS A 116 2.94 3.08 18.24
C LYS A 116 3.77 3.24 16.96
N LEU A 117 4.76 2.37 16.78
CA LEU A 117 5.52 2.18 15.54
C LEU A 117 5.21 0.79 15.00
N GLY A 118 4.96 0.71 13.68
CA GLY A 118 4.58 -0.52 13.02
C GLY A 118 5.74 -1.52 12.89
N PRO A 119 5.43 -2.83 12.83
CA PRO A 119 6.44 -3.87 12.58
C PRO A 119 6.86 -3.91 11.10
N GLU A 120 7.98 -4.59 10.81
CA GLU A 120 8.44 -4.85 9.45
C GLU A 120 7.42 -5.61 8.61
N SER A 121 6.68 -6.54 9.22
CA SER A 121 5.54 -7.18 8.56
C SER A 121 4.44 -7.59 9.52
N PHE A 122 3.22 -7.62 9.02
CA PHE A 122 2.01 -7.90 9.80
C PHE A 122 1.06 -8.81 9.03
N LYS A 123 0.26 -9.59 9.77
CA LYS A 123 -0.59 -10.65 9.22
C LYS A 123 -2.08 -10.37 9.34
N PHE A 124 -2.83 -11.08 8.49
CA PHE A 124 -4.28 -11.10 8.44
C PHE A 124 -4.75 -12.57 8.44
N THR A 125 -5.05 -13.08 9.61
CA THR A 125 -5.61 -14.42 9.82
C THR A 125 -6.87 -14.31 10.66
N ASP A 126 -7.59 -15.41 10.84
CA ASP A 126 -8.81 -15.43 11.68
C ASP A 126 -8.57 -14.94 13.12
N ALA A 127 -7.34 -15.09 13.64
CA ALA A 127 -6.98 -14.70 15.00
C ALA A 127 -6.25 -13.35 15.10
N VAL A 128 -5.68 -12.84 14.01
CA VAL A 128 -4.77 -11.69 14.04
C VAL A 128 -5.00 -10.79 12.84
N GLU A 129 -5.16 -9.50 13.08
CA GLU A 129 -5.22 -8.49 12.03
C GLU A 129 -4.22 -7.36 12.30
N ALA A 130 -3.47 -6.99 11.27
CA ALA A 130 -2.50 -5.89 11.31
C ALA A 130 -1.52 -5.95 12.51
N LYS A 131 -1.06 -7.16 12.87
CA LYS A 131 -0.02 -7.36 13.89
C LYS A 131 1.03 -8.35 13.41
N ALA A 132 2.27 -8.14 13.87
CA ALA A 132 3.35 -9.09 13.69
C ALA A 132 3.16 -10.31 14.58
N VAL A 133 3.24 -11.51 13.98
CA VAL A 133 3.15 -12.79 14.70
C VAL A 133 4.54 -13.32 15.05
N ARG A 134 5.50 -13.22 14.13
CA ARG A 134 6.87 -13.71 14.35
C ARG A 134 7.70 -12.66 15.07
N THR A 135 8.53 -13.07 16.02
CA THR A 135 9.43 -12.16 16.75
C THR A 135 10.38 -11.43 15.80
N ASN A 136 10.88 -12.12 14.77
CA ASN A 136 11.78 -11.54 13.78
C ASN A 136 11.13 -10.51 12.87
N ASP A 137 9.81 -10.35 12.88
CA ASP A 137 9.10 -9.35 12.06
C ASP A 137 8.73 -8.11 12.87
N LYS A 138 8.97 -8.09 14.19
CA LYS A 138 8.51 -7.02 15.11
C LYS A 138 9.40 -5.78 15.13
N TYR A 139 10.53 -5.79 14.44
CA TYR A 139 11.47 -4.67 14.45
C TYR A 139 10.94 -3.50 13.60
N TYR A 140 11.51 -2.31 13.81
CA TYR A 140 11.23 -1.09 13.05
C TYR A 140 12.55 -0.36 12.75
N LEU A 141 12.81 -0.05 11.48
CA LEU A 141 14.09 0.52 11.01
C LEU A 141 13.97 1.99 10.57
N LEU A 142 13.13 2.78 11.26
CA LEU A 142 12.87 4.19 10.89
C LEU A 142 12.34 4.32 9.44
N ARG A 143 11.54 3.34 9.03
CA ARG A 143 11.02 3.24 7.68
C ARG A 143 9.95 4.30 7.39
N PRO A 144 9.96 4.93 6.20
CA PRO A 144 9.09 6.07 5.90
C PRO A 144 7.73 5.74 5.29
N GLU A 145 7.48 4.52 4.79
CA GLU A 145 6.42 4.29 3.79
C GLU A 145 4.99 4.58 4.30
N VAL A 146 4.74 4.43 5.59
CA VAL A 146 3.46 4.80 6.21
C VAL A 146 3.27 6.32 6.23
N ILE A 147 4.31 7.06 6.64
CA ILE A 147 4.29 8.52 6.66
C ILE A 147 4.28 9.10 5.25
N GLU A 148 4.93 8.45 4.28
CA GLU A 148 4.83 8.79 2.86
C GLU A 148 3.38 8.75 2.39
N SER A 149 2.66 7.66 2.70
CA SER A 149 1.24 7.55 2.37
C SER A 149 0.41 8.62 3.08
N TYR A 150 0.68 8.94 4.35
CA TYR A 150 0.01 10.05 5.04
C TYR A 150 0.22 11.39 4.32
N PHE A 151 1.44 11.66 3.86
CA PHE A 151 1.76 12.87 3.11
C PHE A 151 0.91 12.99 1.84
N TYR A 152 0.87 11.96 0.99
CA TYR A 152 0.05 11.98 -0.22
C TYR A 152 -1.43 12.10 0.09
N MET A 153 -1.92 11.32 1.06
CA MET A 153 -3.32 11.33 1.46
C MET A 153 -3.74 12.71 1.98
N TRP A 154 -2.96 13.34 2.86
CA TRP A 154 -3.21 14.72 3.29
C TRP A 154 -3.18 15.68 2.10
N ARG A 155 -2.15 15.62 1.25
CA ARG A 155 -1.98 16.55 0.13
C ARG A 155 -3.15 16.51 -0.84
N LEU A 156 -3.68 15.33 -1.11
CA LEU A 156 -4.71 15.08 -2.13
C LEU A 156 -6.14 15.17 -1.59
N THR A 157 -6.37 14.91 -0.31
CA THR A 157 -7.71 14.90 0.29
C THR A 157 -8.00 16.07 1.23
N LYS A 158 -6.96 16.67 1.82
CA LYS A 158 -7.05 17.66 2.91
C LYS A 158 -7.79 17.14 4.15
N ASP A 159 -7.85 15.83 4.36
CA ASP A 159 -8.43 15.23 5.56
C ASP A 159 -7.42 15.28 6.72
N GLN A 160 -7.74 16.08 7.74
CA GLN A 160 -6.84 16.44 8.84
C GLN A 160 -6.31 15.22 9.60
N LYS A 161 -7.05 14.11 9.61
CA LYS A 161 -6.62 12.88 10.30
C LYS A 161 -5.24 12.40 9.85
N TYR A 162 -4.85 12.61 8.59
CA TYR A 162 -3.54 12.15 8.08
C TYR A 162 -2.37 12.98 8.63
N ARG A 163 -2.62 14.23 9.05
CA ARG A 163 -1.65 15.01 9.81
C ARG A 163 -1.60 14.55 11.26
N ASP A 164 -2.77 14.33 11.85
CA ASP A 164 -2.88 13.90 13.25
C ASP A 164 -2.25 12.51 13.46
N TRP A 165 -2.35 11.61 12.47
CA TRP A 165 -1.68 10.31 12.48
C TRP A 165 -0.16 10.38 12.29
N GLY A 166 0.32 11.46 11.67
CA GLY A 166 1.76 11.68 11.43
C GLY A 166 2.46 12.44 12.57
N TRP A 167 1.72 12.91 13.57
CA TRP A 167 2.22 13.69 14.71
C TRP A 167 2.26 12.81 15.97
#